data_AF-D5U8A2-F1
#
_entry.id   AF-D5U8A2-F1
#
_cell.length_a   1.000
_cell.length_b   1.000
_cell.length_c   1.000
_cell.angle_alpha   90.00
_cell.angle_beta   90.00
_cell.angle_gamma   90.00
#
_symmetry.space_group_name_H-M   'P 1'
#
loop_
_entity.id
_entity.type
_entity.pdbx_description
1 polymer ?
#
loop_
_entity_poly.entity_id
_entity_poly.type
_entity_poly.pdbx_seq_one_letter_code
_entity_poly.pdbx_strand_id
1 'polypeptide(L)'
;MGISDDIKSGFYAGIGMMLKGKEKLEDAAREFVKDKNISAEEGEKFVKDMVNKASETKEEVTEFIDERIKQVIDKMGYVKKEEYDSMKKELDEIKASLKNKDNQ
;
A
#
# COMPACT_ATOMS: atom_id res chain seq x y z
N MET A 1 -10.53 5.82 19.84
CA MET A 1 -10.16 6.03 18.42
C MET A 1 -9.16 4.96 18.10
N GLY A 2 -9.55 3.98 17.29
CA GLY A 2 -8.72 2.82 17.00
C GLY A 2 -7.70 3.15 15.93
N ILE A 3 -6.52 2.52 16.01
CA ILE A 3 -5.43 2.64 15.02
C ILE A 3 -5.93 2.34 13.60
N SER A 4 -7.02 1.56 13.46
CA SER A 4 -7.69 1.30 12.18
C SER A 4 -8.29 2.54 11.51
N ASP A 5 -8.78 3.50 12.28
CA ASP A 5 -9.48 4.68 11.76
C ASP A 5 -8.49 5.74 11.27
N ASP A 6 -7.34 5.86 11.93
CA ASP A 6 -6.26 6.78 11.53
C ASP A 6 -5.57 6.29 10.24
N ILE A 7 -5.35 4.98 10.10
CA ILE A 7 -4.79 4.38 8.86
C ILE A 7 -5.76 4.56 7.69
N LYS A 8 -7.07 4.30 7.90
CA LYS A 8 -8.09 4.55 6.87
C LYS A 8 -8.12 6.01 6.46
N SER A 9 -8.08 6.92 7.43
CA SER A 9 -8.13 8.36 7.18
C SER A 9 -6.90 8.84 6.40
N GLY A 10 -5.70 8.35 6.74
CA GLY A 10 -4.47 8.62 5.98
C GLY A 10 -4.52 8.05 4.55
N PHE A 11 -5.08 6.86 4.38
CA PHE A 11 -5.25 6.23 3.07
C PHE A 11 -6.22 7.00 2.16
N TYR A 12 -7.38 7.42 2.68
CA TYR A 12 -8.34 8.25 1.93
C TYR A 12 -7.78 9.64 1.60
N ALA A 13 -7.00 10.24 2.50
CA ALA A 13 -6.31 11.51 2.25
C ALA A 13 -5.26 11.37 1.13
N GLY A 14 -4.51 10.27 1.12
CA GLY A 14 -3.55 9.95 0.05
C GLY A 14 -4.21 9.77 -1.31
N ILE A 15 -5.34 9.05 -1.37
CA ILE A 15 -6.14 8.91 -2.60
C ILE A 15 -6.71 10.26 -3.06
N GLY A 16 -7.23 11.07 -2.13
CA GLY A 16 -7.78 12.40 -2.43
C GLY A 16 -6.74 13.37 -3.00
N MET A 17 -5.49 13.29 -2.54
CA MET A 17 -4.37 14.04 -3.13
C MET A 17 -3.97 13.50 -4.51
N MET A 18 -3.94 12.18 -4.71
CA MET A 18 -3.60 11.57 -6.01
C MET A 18 -4.60 11.96 -7.10
N LEU A 19 -5.91 11.97 -6.79
CA LEU A 19 -6.95 12.38 -7.73
C LEU A 19 -6.78 13.84 -8.19
N LYS A 20 -6.39 14.75 -7.29
CA LYS A 20 -6.08 16.15 -7.63
C LYS A 20 -4.74 16.32 -8.36
N GLY A 21 -3.80 15.39 -8.17
CA GLY A 21 -2.49 15.41 -8.82
C GLY A 21 -2.57 15.18 -10.33
N LYS A 22 -3.50 14.34 -10.79
CA LYS A 22 -3.64 13.99 -12.21
C LYS A 22 -4.08 15.17 -13.07
N GLU A 23 -5.07 15.95 -12.60
CA GLU A 23 -5.53 17.17 -13.30
C GLU A 23 -4.42 18.23 -13.40
N LYS A 24 -3.66 18.45 -12.31
CA LYS A 24 -2.53 19.39 -12.30
C LYS A 24 -1.36 18.95 -13.19
N LEU A 25 -1.16 17.65 -13.35
CA LEU A 25 -0.15 17.09 -14.25
C LEU A 25 -0.52 17.31 -15.72
N GLU A 26 -1.79 17.14 -16.10
CA GLU A 26 -2.27 17.40 -17.47
C GLU A 26 -2.15 18.89 -17.84
N ASP A 27 -2.48 19.79 -16.93
CA ASP A 27 -2.35 21.24 -17.18
C ASP A 27 -0.88 21.67 -17.32
N ALA A 28 0.01 21.16 -16.47
CA ALA A 28 1.45 21.42 -16.57
C ALA A 28 2.06 20.86 -17.87
N ALA A 29 1.61 19.68 -18.31
CA ALA A 29 2.05 19.10 -19.58
C ALA A 29 1.56 19.92 -20.79
N ARG A 30 0.33 20.43 -20.75
CA ARG A 30 -0.22 21.31 -21.80
C ARG A 30 0.52 22.64 -21.89
N GLU A 31 0.88 23.25 -20.76
CA GLU A 31 1.70 24.46 -20.75
C GLU A 31 3.11 24.19 -21.28
N PHE A 32 3.74 23.08 -20.90
CA PHE A 32 5.09 22.73 -21.33
C PHE A 32 5.22 22.47 -22.83
N VAL A 33 4.20 21.86 -23.45
CA VAL A 33 4.12 21.66 -24.91
C VAL A 33 3.86 22.98 -25.65
N LYS A 34 3.19 23.94 -25.01
CA LYS A 34 2.84 25.22 -25.61
C LYS A 34 4.00 26.23 -25.58
N ASP A 35 4.88 26.14 -24.59
CA ASP A 35 5.92 27.13 -24.30
C ASP A 35 7.31 26.80 -24.89
N LYS A 36 7.52 25.60 -25.45
CA LYS A 36 8.79 25.24 -26.10
C LYS A 36 8.61 24.63 -27.48
N ASN A 37 9.46 25.07 -28.42
CA ASN A 37 9.79 24.43 -29.71
C ASN A 37 10.45 23.05 -29.50
N ILE A 38 9.81 22.15 -28.78
CA ILE A 38 10.20 20.74 -28.68
C ILE A 38 9.55 20.05 -29.89
N SER A 39 10.36 19.37 -30.72
CA SER A 39 9.81 18.57 -31.81
C SER A 39 8.95 17.44 -31.23
N ALA A 40 7.93 16.99 -31.96
CA ALA A 40 7.03 15.94 -31.48
C ALA A 40 7.79 14.69 -30.98
N GLU A 41 8.91 14.35 -31.63
CA GLU A 41 9.79 13.24 -31.25
C GLU A 41 10.54 13.46 -29.93
N GLU A 42 11.04 14.67 -29.67
CA GLU A 42 11.73 14.98 -28.40
C GLU A 42 10.74 15.01 -27.22
N GLY A 43 9.51 15.47 -27.46
CA GLY A 43 8.43 15.45 -26.48
C GLY A 43 7.99 14.03 -26.13
N GLU A 44 7.82 13.17 -27.14
CA GLU A 44 7.41 11.78 -26.93
C GLU A 44 8.48 10.98 -26.17
N LYS A 45 9.77 11.19 -26.49
CA LYS A 45 10.88 10.57 -25.77
C LYS A 45 10.95 11.03 -24.31
N PHE A 46 10.79 12.33 -24.06
CA PHE A 46 10.80 12.88 -22.71
C PHE A 46 9.65 12.32 -21.84
N VAL A 47 8.44 12.24 -22.40
CA VAL A 47 7.28 11.65 -21.70
C VAL A 47 7.54 10.18 -21.38
N LYS A 48 8.06 9.41 -22.35
CA LYS A 48 8.39 7.99 -22.16
C LYS A 48 9.42 7.78 -21.04
N ASP A 49 10.48 8.59 -21.01
CA ASP A 49 11.51 8.52 -19.99
C ASP A 49 10.96 8.90 -18.60
N MET A 50 10.08 9.90 -18.52
CA MET A 50 9.40 10.26 -17.27
C MET A 50 8.47 9.15 -16.77
N VAL A 51 7.69 8.52 -17.66
CA VAL A 51 6.77 7.42 -17.29
C VAL A 51 7.55 6.19 -16.82
N ASN A 52 8.65 5.84 -17.49
CA ASN A 52 9.50 4.72 -17.08
C ASN A 52 10.11 4.98 -15.71
N LYS A 53 10.69 6.16 -15.51
CA LYS A 53 11.32 6.54 -14.24
C LYS A 53 10.30 6.63 -13.10
N ALA A 54 9.09 7.09 -13.37
CA ALA A 54 8.00 7.09 -12.41
C ALA A 54 7.56 5.67 -12.04
N SER A 55 7.57 4.73 -13.01
CA SER A 55 7.23 3.32 -12.77
C SER A 55 8.29 2.61 -11.93
N GLU A 56 9.56 2.78 -12.26
CA GLU A 56 10.69 2.26 -11.46
C GLU A 56 10.65 2.81 -10.02
N THR A 57 10.48 4.14 -9.88
CA THR A 57 10.36 4.79 -8.56
C THR A 57 9.16 4.26 -7.77
N LYS A 58 8.04 3.96 -8.45
CA LYS A 58 6.85 3.41 -7.79
C LYS A 58 7.11 2.02 -7.20
N GLU A 59 7.84 1.16 -7.90
CA GLU A 59 8.21 -0.17 -7.41
C GLU A 59 9.11 -0.07 -6.18
N GLU A 60 10.18 0.72 -6.25
CA GLU A 60 11.09 0.94 -5.11
C GLU A 60 10.37 1.51 -3.88
N VAL A 61 9.48 2.49 -4.09
CA VAL A 61 8.69 3.07 -3.01
C VAL A 61 7.71 2.05 -2.42
N THR A 62 7.11 1.20 -3.26
CA THR A 62 6.18 0.16 -2.81
C THR A 62 6.91 -0.88 -1.96
N GLU A 63 8.06 -1.36 -2.42
CA GLU A 63 8.90 -2.31 -1.66
C GLU A 63 9.34 -1.72 -0.32
N PHE A 64 9.81 -0.46 -0.32
CA PHE A 64 10.22 0.21 0.91
C PHE A 64 9.07 0.32 1.93
N ILE A 65 7.86 0.67 1.46
CA ILE A 65 6.67 0.74 2.31
C ILE A 65 6.31 -0.65 2.85
N ASP A 66 6.30 -1.68 2.01
CA ASP A 66 5.95 -3.05 2.40
C ASP A 66 6.92 -3.62 3.45
N GLU A 67 8.23 -3.41 3.26
CA GLU A 67 9.24 -3.79 4.24
C GLU A 67 9.04 -3.07 5.57
N ARG A 68 8.74 -1.76 5.51
CA ARG A 68 8.56 -0.97 6.72
C ARG A 68 7.31 -1.38 7.49
N ILE A 69 6.22 -1.68 6.79
CA ILE A 69 4.98 -2.17 7.40
C ILE A 69 5.23 -3.54 8.05
N LYS A 70 5.90 -4.48 7.36
CA LYS A 70 6.26 -5.78 7.94
C LYS A 70 7.07 -5.62 9.23
N GLN A 71 8.13 -4.80 9.21
CA GLN A 71 8.94 -4.54 10.40
C GLN A 71 8.15 -3.94 11.57
N VAL A 72 7.18 -3.06 11.28
CA VAL A 72 6.33 -2.46 12.31
C VAL A 72 5.37 -3.49 12.91
N ILE A 73 4.74 -4.32 12.07
CA ILE A 73 3.85 -5.39 12.52
C ILE A 73 4.61 -6.38 13.41
N ASP A 74 5.80 -6.82 12.97
CA ASP A 74 6.66 -7.74 13.72
C ASP A 74 7.10 -7.16 15.07
N LYS A 75 7.45 -5.87 15.12
CA LYS A 75 7.88 -5.19 16.35
C LYS A 75 6.76 -4.91 17.34
N MET A 76 5.53 -4.74 16.86
CA MET A 76 4.38 -4.46 17.73
C MET A 76 3.75 -5.73 18.32
N GLY A 77 4.27 -6.92 17.99
CA GLY A 77 3.78 -8.19 18.55
C GLY A 77 2.40 -8.61 18.02
N TYR A 78 2.00 -8.09 16.86
CA TYR A 78 0.77 -8.52 16.20
C TYR A 78 0.99 -9.85 15.51
N VAL A 79 0.13 -10.83 15.81
CA VAL A 79 0.07 -12.11 15.08
C VAL A 79 -0.75 -11.94 13.80
N LYS A 80 -0.36 -12.62 12.72
CA LYS A 80 -1.17 -12.64 11.51
C LYS A 80 -2.51 -13.30 11.80
N LYS A 81 -3.54 -12.95 11.03
CA LYS A 81 -4.89 -13.49 11.22
C LYS A 81 -4.89 -15.01 11.08
N GLU A 82 -4.12 -15.54 10.12
CA GLU A 82 -4.00 -16.97 9.86
C GLU A 82 -3.37 -17.70 11.05
N GLU A 83 -2.33 -17.11 11.65
CA GLU A 83 -1.65 -17.64 12.84
C GLU A 83 -2.60 -17.63 14.05
N TYR A 84 -3.33 -16.53 14.25
CA TYR A 84 -4.35 -16.42 15.29
C TYR A 84 -5.47 -17.47 15.13
N ASP A 85 -5.98 -17.65 13.92
CA ASP A 85 -7.04 -18.61 13.63
C ASP A 85 -6.55 -20.05 13.84
N SER A 86 -5.29 -20.35 13.49
CA SER A 86 -4.66 -21.65 13.78
C SER A 86 -4.56 -21.92 15.28
N MET A 87 -4.03 -20.96 16.04
CA MET A 87 -3.93 -21.07 17.51
C MET A 87 -5.31 -21.23 18.16
N LYS A 88 -6.32 -20.51 17.66
CA LYS A 88 -7.69 -20.61 18.15
C LYS A 88 -8.28 -22.00 17.89
N LYS A 89 -8.04 -22.56 16.70
CA LYS A 89 -8.50 -23.91 16.35
C LYS A 89 -7.86 -24.96 17.26
N GLU A 90 -6.55 -24.91 17.46
CA GLU A 90 -5.85 -25.82 18.38
C GLU A 90 -6.39 -25.69 19.81
N LEU A 91 -6.64 -24.47 20.26
CA LEU A 91 -7.23 -24.22 21.59
C LEU A 91 -8.61 -24.85 21.73
N ASP A 92 -9.45 -24.76 20.70
CA ASP A 92 -10.80 -25.34 20.71
C ASP A 92 -10.75 -26.88 20.68
N GLU A 93 -9.81 -27.49 19.95
CA GLU A 93 -9.57 -28.94 19.95
C GLU A 93 -9.08 -29.44 21.31
N ILE A 94 -8.18 -28.71 21.97
CA ILE A 94 -7.72 -29.01 23.33
C ILE A 94 -8.88 -28.90 24.33
N LYS A 95 -9.70 -27.84 24.25
CA LYS A 95 -10.88 -27.67 25.11
C LYS A 95 -11.90 -28.80 24.93
N ALA A 96 -12.13 -29.23 23.69
CA ALA A 96 -13.05 -30.32 23.39
C ALA A 96 -12.54 -31.67 23.96
N SER A 97 -11.24 -31.94 23.82
CA SER A 97 -10.63 -33.17 24.35
C SER A 97 -10.59 -33.22 25.88
N LEU A 98 -10.42 -32.09 26.56
CA LEU A 98 -10.53 -32.01 28.03
C LEU A 98 -11.97 -32.29 28.51
N LYS A 99 -12.98 -31.66 27.88
CA LYS A 99 -14.40 -31.93 28.22
C LYS A 99 -14.80 -33.40 28.05
N ASN A 100 -14.23 -34.09 27.08
CA ASN A 100 -14.52 -35.51 26.86
C ASN A 100 -13.83 -36.42 27.89
N LYS A 101 -12.73 -35.98 28.51
CA LYS A 101 -12.06 -36.71 29.60
C LYS A 101 -12.72 -36.52 30.96
N ASP A 102 -13.35 -35.37 31.22
CA ASP A 102 -14.07 -35.12 32.48
C ASP A 102 -15.44 -35.81 32.55
N ASN A 103 -15.95 -36.31 31.42
CA ASN A 103 -17.23 -37.04 31.31
C ASN A 103 -17.07 -38.57 31.21
N GLN A 104 -15.85 -39.10 31.44
CA GLN A 104 -15.55 -40.53 31.60
C GLN A 104 -15.13 -40.82 33.04
#